data_AF-A0A950SN68-F1
#
_entry.id   AF-A0A950SN68-F1
#
_cell.length_a   1.000
_cell.length_b   1.000
_cell.length_c   1.000
_cell.angle_alpha   90.00
_cell.angle_beta   90.00
_cell.angle_gamma   90.00
#
_symmetry.space_group_name_H-M   'P 1'
#
loop_
_entity.id
_entity.type
_entity.pdbx_description
1 polymer ?
#
loop_
_entity_poly.entity_id
_entity_poly.type
_entity_poly.pdbx_seq_one_letter_code
_entity_poly.pdbx_strand_id
1 'polypeptide(L)'
;LTEAAQTRLTYIAGIRDDLLPEEYEEPPNAEIADALLDALRAETAPNFFGEVPSFAANDLGEDLRWELDRLRVAGMGRVVAVDLTRPDFGIPVVRVVIPGLEGDIRHPHYTPGPRAQRVATP
;
A
#
# COMPACT_ATOMS: atom_id res chain seq x y z
N LEU A 1 -3.02 -5.06 12.07
CA LEU A 1 -2.91 -6.32 12.88
C LEU A 1 -3.16 -7.55 12.02
N THR A 2 -4.29 -7.63 11.32
CA THR A 2 -4.64 -8.76 10.45
C THR A 2 -3.60 -9.01 9.35
N GLU A 3 -3.15 -7.97 8.65
CA GLU A 3 -2.09 -8.11 7.63
C GLU A 3 -0.80 -8.71 8.19
N ALA A 4 -0.34 -8.26 9.37
CA ALA A 4 0.87 -8.83 9.98
C ALA A 4 0.72 -10.32 10.34
N ALA A 5 -0.47 -10.72 10.78
CA ALA A 5 -0.79 -12.13 11.03
C ALA A 5 -0.88 -12.92 9.72
N GLN A 6 -1.54 -12.37 8.70
CA GLN A 6 -1.66 -12.97 7.38
C GLN A 6 -0.27 -13.17 6.75
N THR A 7 0.57 -12.14 6.70
CA THR A 7 1.93 -12.22 6.15
C THR A 7 2.73 -13.33 6.83
N ARG A 8 2.75 -13.37 8.17
CA ARG A 8 3.46 -14.43 8.90
C ARG A 8 2.94 -15.81 8.57
N LEU A 9 1.62 -16.00 8.57
CA LEU A 9 1.01 -17.28 8.25
C LEU A 9 1.35 -17.73 6.83
N THR A 10 1.34 -16.80 5.88
CA THR A 10 1.71 -17.07 4.50
C THR A 10 3.16 -17.57 4.37
N TYR A 11 4.12 -16.93 5.04
CA TYR A 11 5.52 -17.38 5.05
C TYR A 11 5.66 -18.76 5.70
N ILE A 12 5.01 -18.99 6.85
CA ILE A 12 5.08 -20.27 7.58
C ILE A 12 4.46 -21.41 6.76
N ALA A 13 3.32 -21.16 6.11
CA ALA A 13 2.61 -22.17 5.35
C ALA A 13 3.34 -22.53 4.04
N GLY A 14 4.10 -21.59 3.46
CA GLY A 14 4.89 -21.81 2.24
C GLY A 14 4.03 -22.17 1.01
N ILE A 15 2.76 -21.76 0.98
CA ILE A 15 1.78 -22.13 -0.06
C ILE A 15 1.75 -21.18 -1.26
N ARG A 16 2.57 -20.13 -1.26
CA ARG A 16 2.58 -19.10 -2.29
C ARG A 16 3.70 -19.36 -3.28
N ASP A 17 3.34 -19.49 -4.54
CA ASP A 17 4.29 -19.70 -5.65
C ASP A 17 5.19 -18.48 -5.91
N ASP A 18 4.81 -17.31 -5.39
CA ASP A 18 5.57 -16.07 -5.50
C ASP A 18 6.44 -15.75 -4.26
N LEU A 19 6.50 -16.66 -3.29
CA LEU A 19 7.53 -16.62 -2.25
C LEU A 19 8.73 -17.45 -2.71
N LEU A 20 9.79 -16.77 -3.11
CA LEU A 20 10.97 -17.43 -3.64
C LEU A 20 11.86 -17.98 -2.49
N PRO A 21 12.60 -19.08 -2.69
CA PRO A 21 13.50 -19.64 -1.66
C PRO A 21 14.48 -18.61 -1.09
N GLU A 22 14.94 -17.67 -1.91
CA GLU A 22 15.85 -16.60 -1.54
C GLU A 22 15.25 -15.63 -0.50
N GLU A 23 13.93 -15.54 -0.40
CA GLU A 23 13.26 -14.73 0.63
C GLU A 23 13.30 -15.37 2.04
N TYR A 24 13.61 -16.66 2.12
CA TYR A 24 13.78 -17.40 3.37
C TYR A 24 15.25 -17.41 3.84
N GLU A 25 16.17 -16.96 3.00
CA GLU A 25 17.58 -16.82 3.35
C GLU A 25 17.81 -15.58 4.22
N GLU A 26 18.95 -15.53 4.92
CA GLU A 26 19.32 -14.32 5.66
C GLU A 26 19.49 -13.16 4.68
N PRO A 27 18.79 -12.02 4.89
CA PRO A 27 18.85 -10.93 3.96
C PRO A 27 20.29 -10.37 3.91
N PRO A 28 20.87 -10.15 2.72
CA PRO A 28 22.24 -9.68 2.58
C PRO A 28 22.48 -8.29 3.21
N ASN A 29 21.42 -7.58 3.57
CA ASN A 29 21.42 -6.25 4.18
C ASN A 29 20.73 -6.25 5.56
N ALA A 30 20.99 -7.26 6.40
CA ALA A 30 20.47 -7.31 7.77
C ALA A 30 20.70 -6.00 8.53
N GLU A 31 21.86 -5.36 8.35
CA GLU A 31 22.19 -4.06 8.95
C GLU A 31 21.23 -2.92 8.54
N ILE A 32 20.72 -2.93 7.29
CA ILE A 32 19.73 -1.93 6.83
C ILE A 32 18.36 -2.19 7.47
N ALA A 33 17.98 -3.47 7.59
CA ALA A 33 16.74 -3.85 8.26
C ALA A 33 16.79 -3.47 9.75
N ASP A 34 17.92 -3.71 10.41
CA ASP A 34 18.16 -3.32 11.80
C ASP A 34 18.14 -1.79 11.95
N ALA A 35 18.82 -1.04 11.08
CA ALA A 35 18.78 0.42 11.08
C ALA A 35 17.37 0.98 10.87
N LEU A 36 16.55 0.35 10.01
CA LEU A 36 15.15 0.73 9.82
C LEU A 36 14.31 0.43 11.08
N LEU A 37 14.50 -0.73 11.69
CA LEU A 37 13.84 -1.08 12.95
C LEU A 37 14.24 -0.13 14.08
N ASP A 38 15.51 0.23 14.15
CA ASP A 38 16.01 1.19 15.13
C ASP A 38 15.49 2.60 14.86
N ALA A 39 15.37 3.02 13.60
CA ALA A 39 14.71 4.28 13.24
C ALA A 39 13.21 4.27 13.57
N LEU A 40 12.52 3.15 13.38
CA LEU A 40 11.11 2.97 13.78
C LEU A 40 10.94 2.94 15.31
N ARG A 41 11.95 2.44 16.03
CA ARG A 41 12.00 2.43 17.51
C ARG A 41 12.48 3.75 18.09
N ALA A 42 13.20 4.57 17.31
CA ALA A 42 13.68 5.87 17.74
C ALA A 42 12.47 6.73 18.08
N GLU A 43 12.35 7.07 19.37
CA GLU A 43 11.17 7.66 19.95
C GLU A 43 10.82 9.01 19.32
N THR A 44 9.63 9.05 18.70
CA THR A 44 8.82 10.26 18.59
C THR A 44 7.76 10.21 19.69
N ALA A 45 7.33 11.35 20.21
CA ALA A 45 6.26 11.39 21.21
C ALA A 45 5.05 10.59 20.69
N PRO A 46 4.46 9.69 21.51
CA PRO A 46 3.36 8.86 21.05
C PRO A 46 2.16 9.73 20.70
N ASN A 47 1.60 9.52 19.51
CA ASN A 47 0.30 10.08 19.13
C ASN A 47 -0.80 9.09 19.51
N PHE A 48 -1.90 9.57 20.07
CA PHE A 48 -3.04 8.71 20.33
C PHE A 48 -3.73 8.36 19.01
N PHE A 49 -4.03 7.07 18.80
CA PHE A 49 -4.71 6.62 17.58
C PHE A 49 -6.03 7.37 17.33
N GLY A 50 -6.77 7.69 18.40
CA GLY A 50 -8.03 8.44 18.32
C GLY A 50 -7.87 9.91 17.94
N GLU A 51 -6.65 10.45 17.97
CA GLU A 51 -6.35 11.83 17.55
C GLU A 51 -5.95 11.93 16.08
N VAL A 52 -5.75 10.79 15.41
CA VAL A 52 -5.46 10.75 13.98
C VAL A 52 -6.71 11.21 13.21
N PRO A 53 -6.61 12.19 12.30
CA PRO A 53 -7.73 12.60 11.47
C PRO A 53 -8.30 11.41 10.70
N SER A 54 -9.58 11.15 10.89
CA SER A 54 -10.30 10.09 10.19
C SER A 54 -11.61 10.63 9.62
N PHE A 55 -12.09 9.96 8.58
CA PHE A 55 -13.41 10.18 8.00
C PHE A 55 -14.04 8.82 7.77
N ALA A 56 -15.28 8.66 8.22
CA ALA A 56 -16.08 7.47 7.98
C ALA A 56 -17.55 7.89 7.95
N ALA A 57 -18.22 7.61 6.84
CA ALA A 57 -19.64 7.79 6.68
C ALA A 57 -20.40 6.48 6.91
N ASN A 58 -21.72 6.56 7.03
CA ASN A 58 -22.61 5.39 6.98
C ASN A 58 -23.10 5.13 5.55
N ASP A 59 -22.49 5.77 4.55
CA ASP A 59 -22.81 5.66 3.13
C ASP A 59 -21.52 5.53 2.31
N LEU A 60 -21.41 4.43 1.55
CA LEU A 60 -20.25 4.17 0.70
C LEU A 60 -20.05 5.26 -0.36
N GLY A 61 -21.12 5.89 -0.84
CA GLY A 61 -21.07 6.98 -1.79
C GLY A 61 -20.48 8.27 -1.20
N GLU A 62 -20.68 8.52 0.09
CA GLU A 62 -20.03 9.59 0.85
C GLU A 62 -18.54 9.35 1.02
N ASP A 63 -18.16 8.14 1.45
CA ASP A 63 -16.75 7.76 1.59
C ASP A 63 -16.00 7.87 0.25
N LEU A 64 -16.58 7.33 -0.83
CA LEU A 64 -15.99 7.43 -2.16
C LEU A 64 -15.83 8.89 -2.61
N ARG A 65 -16.84 9.75 -2.39
CA ARG A 65 -16.73 11.17 -2.74
C ARG A 65 -15.65 11.87 -1.94
N TRP A 66 -15.52 11.54 -0.65
CA TRP A 66 -14.48 12.08 0.21
C TRP A 66 -13.09 11.65 -0.26
N GLU A 67 -12.87 10.37 -0.56
CA GLU A 67 -11.60 9.85 -1.08
C GLU A 67 -11.20 10.49 -2.42
N LEU A 68 -12.16 10.60 -3.34
CA LEU A 68 -11.95 11.26 -4.63
C LEU A 68 -11.56 12.74 -4.44
N ASP A 69 -12.14 13.42 -3.45
CA ASP A 69 -11.76 14.80 -3.15
C ASP A 69 -10.35 14.89 -2.56
N ARG A 70 -9.96 14.00 -1.65
CA ARG A 70 -8.58 13.92 -1.13
C ARG A 70 -7.56 13.65 -2.23
N LEU A 71 -7.88 12.76 -3.17
CA LEU A 71 -7.05 12.51 -4.35
C LEU A 71 -6.89 13.75 -5.22
N ARG A 72 -7.97 14.52 -5.46
CA ARG A 72 -7.89 15.80 -6.19
C ARG A 72 -7.00 16.82 -5.47
N VAL A 73 -7.16 16.98 -4.16
CA VAL A 73 -6.32 17.89 -3.35
C VAL A 73 -4.84 17.48 -3.42
N ALA A 74 -4.56 16.17 -3.48
CA ALA A 74 -3.20 15.64 -3.66
C ALA A 74 -2.66 15.78 -5.11
N GLY A 75 -3.42 16.36 -6.03
CA GLY A 75 -3.02 16.56 -7.43
C GLY A 75 -3.38 15.43 -8.38
N MET A 76 -4.19 14.44 -7.95
CA MET A 76 -4.61 13.33 -8.81
C MET A 76 -5.95 13.67 -9.46
N GLY A 77 -5.88 14.23 -10.66
CA GLY A 77 -7.07 14.68 -11.41
C GLY A 77 -7.84 13.58 -12.14
N ARG A 78 -7.38 12.32 -12.08
CA ARG A 78 -8.00 11.21 -12.81
C ARG A 78 -8.01 9.93 -11.99
N VAL A 79 -9.16 9.29 -11.95
CA VAL A 79 -9.38 7.95 -11.40
C VAL A 79 -10.15 7.16 -12.44
N VAL A 80 -9.63 6.00 -12.83
CA VAL A 80 -10.25 5.12 -13.84
C VAL A 80 -10.65 3.83 -13.17
N ALA A 81 -11.94 3.49 -13.23
CA ALA A 81 -12.46 2.20 -12.79
C ALA A 81 -12.73 1.32 -14.01
N VAL A 82 -12.16 0.12 -14.01
CA VAL A 82 -12.38 -0.90 -15.05
C VAL A 82 -13.18 -2.03 -14.42
N ASP A 83 -14.37 -2.28 -14.95
CA ASP A 83 -15.20 -3.41 -14.55
C ASP A 83 -14.59 -4.72 -15.06
N LEU A 84 -14.29 -5.62 -14.14
CA LEU A 84 -13.76 -6.96 -14.38
C LEU A 84 -14.75 -8.05 -13.94
N THR A 85 -16.01 -7.69 -13.73
CA THR A 85 -17.07 -8.62 -13.35
C THR A 85 -17.19 -9.73 -14.40
N ARG A 86 -17.06 -10.97 -13.94
CA ARG A 86 -17.30 -12.15 -14.77
C ARG A 86 -18.76 -12.56 -14.64
N PRO A 87 -19.56 -12.57 -15.72
CA PRO A 87 -20.98 -12.90 -15.66
C PRO A 87 -21.25 -14.27 -15.03
N ASP A 88 -20.40 -15.27 -15.29
CA ASP A 88 -20.54 -16.63 -14.77
C ASP A 88 -20.52 -16.73 -13.24
N PHE A 89 -19.88 -15.76 -12.57
CA PHE A 89 -19.79 -15.72 -11.11
C PHE A 89 -20.72 -14.68 -10.47
N GLY A 90 -21.09 -13.62 -11.21
CA GLY A 90 -21.95 -12.55 -10.71
C GLY A 90 -21.34 -11.74 -9.55
N ILE A 91 -20.01 -11.82 -9.34
CA ILE A 91 -19.30 -11.10 -8.28
C ILE A 91 -18.69 -9.82 -8.86
N PRO A 92 -19.03 -8.63 -8.34
CA PRO A 92 -18.44 -7.37 -8.78
C PRO A 92 -16.93 -7.33 -8.49
N VAL A 93 -16.12 -7.11 -9.51
CA VAL A 93 -14.67 -6.92 -9.38
C VAL A 93 -14.27 -5.71 -10.20
N VAL A 94 -13.49 -4.80 -9.62
CA VAL A 94 -13.05 -3.57 -10.30
C VAL A 94 -11.54 -3.44 -10.18
N ARG A 95 -10.89 -3.08 -11.28
CA ARG A 95 -9.51 -2.57 -11.25
C ARG A 95 -9.55 -1.05 -11.27
N VAL A 96 -9.00 -0.43 -10.22
CA VAL A 96 -8.86 1.02 -10.13
C VAL A 96 -7.45 1.43 -10.55
N VAL A 97 -7.34 2.37 -11.48
CA VAL A 97 -6.08 2.93 -11.95
C VAL A 97 -6.10 4.43 -11.70
N ILE A 98 -5.15 4.92 -10.91
CA ILE A 98 -5.03 6.33 -10.52
C ILE A 98 -3.67 6.84 -11.00
N PRO A 99 -3.59 7.44 -12.20
CA PRO A 99 -2.35 8.02 -12.70
C PRO A 99 -1.79 9.03 -11.71
N GLY A 100 -0.50 8.87 -11.42
CA GLY A 100 0.20 9.69 -10.46
C GLY A 100 0.53 8.93 -9.18
N LEU A 101 -0.30 8.02 -8.65
CA LEU A 101 0.08 7.26 -7.45
C LEU A 101 1.33 6.41 -7.69
N GLU A 102 2.16 6.25 -6.66
CA GLU A 102 3.34 5.37 -6.73
C GLU A 102 2.88 3.91 -6.61
N GLY A 103 3.55 3.01 -7.32
CA GLY A 103 3.31 1.56 -7.23
C GLY A 103 4.16 0.90 -6.14
N ASP A 104 4.11 -0.43 -6.07
CA ASP A 104 5.05 -1.18 -5.23
C ASP A 104 6.47 -0.97 -5.74
N ILE A 105 7.32 -0.37 -4.90
CA ILE A 105 8.72 -0.07 -5.21
C ILE A 105 9.56 -1.33 -5.45
N ARG A 106 9.08 -2.49 -5.01
CA ARG A 106 9.75 -3.80 -5.19
C ARG A 106 9.39 -4.45 -6.52
N HIS A 107 8.41 -3.91 -7.26
CA HIS A 107 8.02 -4.46 -8.54
C HIS A 107 9.17 -4.27 -9.56
N PRO A 108 9.57 -5.31 -10.34
CA PRO A 108 10.73 -5.24 -11.24
C PRO A 108 10.67 -4.13 -12.30
N HIS A 109 9.46 -3.71 -12.67
CA HIS A 109 9.21 -2.63 -13.62
C HIS A 109 8.74 -1.32 -12.96
N TYR A 110 8.93 -1.17 -11.66
CA TYR A 110 8.64 0.08 -10.97
C TYR A 110 9.48 1.21 -11.57
N THR A 111 8.81 2.31 -11.90
CA THR A 111 9.45 3.55 -12.33
C THR A 111 8.94 4.67 -11.43
N PRO A 112 9.81 5.38 -10.69
CA PRO A 112 9.39 6.46 -9.80
C PRO A 112 8.60 7.53 -10.55
N GLY A 113 7.43 7.87 -10.02
CA GLY A 113 6.61 8.95 -10.57
C GLY A 113 7.21 10.34 -10.28
N PRO A 114 6.65 11.40 -10.89
CA PRO A 114 7.12 12.77 -10.68
C PRO A 114 7.10 13.23 -9.22
N ARG A 115 6.28 12.64 -8.34
CA ARG A 115 6.28 12.96 -6.90
C ARG A 115 7.49 12.37 -6.20
N ALA A 116 7.75 11.08 -6.37
CA ALA A 116 8.93 10.44 -5.80
C ALA A 116 10.24 11.11 -6.28
N GLN A 117 10.34 11.44 -7.56
CA GLN A 117 11.51 12.11 -8.14
C GLN A 117 11.83 13.47 -7.49
N ARG A 118 10.80 14.26 -7.15
CA ARG A 118 10.97 15.57 -6.48
C ARG A 118 11.50 15.46 -5.06
N VAL A 119 11.22 14.37 -4.36
CA VAL A 119 11.72 14.13 -3.00
C VAL A 119 13.12 13.52 -3.02
N ALA A 120 13.46 12.79 -4.09
CA ALA A 120 14.76 12.16 -4.27
C ALA A 120 15.86 13.12 -4.79
N THR A 121 15.49 14.33 -5.24
CA THR A 121 16.46 15.34 -5.69
C THR A 121 16.84 16.21 -4.49
N PRO A 122 18.14 16.34 -4.15
CA PRO A 122 18.60 17.14 -3.00
C PRO A 122 18.33 18.64 -3.16
#